data_AF-A0A8B4GFB2-F1
#
_entry.id   AF-A0A8B4GFB2-F1
#
_cell.length_a   1.000
_cell.length_b   1.000
_cell.length_c   1.000
_cell.angle_alpha   90.00
_cell.angle_beta   90.00
_cell.angle_gamma   90.00
#
_symmetry.space_group_name_H-M   'P 1'
#
loop_
_entity.id
_entity.type
_entity.pdbx_description
1 polymer ?
#
loop_
_entity_poly.entity_id
_entity_poly.type
_entity_poly.pdbx_seq_one_letter_code
_entity_poly.pdbx_strand_id
1 'polypeptide(L)'
;MNDFIITPFESVRTNSEMFHLDATFDSINQEWGEASKILIDNILHQTTEYRSACELIYENQGKKLKAIVCNKHTNPTLNGLPVFSAESIASWKEQYDYVEDKYYLTIPDLGVCIGGMGGKKIPKGEDRIAIAFARSEIEYYKMFVQV
;
A
#
# COMPACT_ATOMS: atom_id res chain seq x y z
N MET A 1 -8.27 11.48 28.21
CA MET A 1 -8.77 10.93 26.93
C MET A 1 -7.84 11.47 25.87
N ASN A 2 -6.96 10.64 25.34
CA ASN A 2 -6.20 11.02 24.15
C ASN A 2 -7.20 10.93 23.01
N ASP A 3 -7.56 12.08 22.45
CA ASP A 3 -8.17 12.15 21.12
C ASP A 3 -7.11 11.60 20.17
N PHE A 4 -7.15 10.29 19.91
CA PHE A 4 -6.37 9.69 18.84
C PHE A 4 -6.94 10.29 17.55
N ILE A 5 -6.23 11.28 17.02
CA ILE A 5 -6.44 11.75 15.66
C ILE A 5 -6.17 10.53 14.79
N ILE A 6 -7.24 9.86 14.36
CA ILE A 6 -7.19 8.83 13.34
C ILE A 6 -6.73 9.56 12.09
N THR A 7 -5.46 9.47 11.75
CA THR A 7 -5.00 9.90 10.43
C THR A 7 -5.14 8.68 9.53
N PRO A 8 -6.20 8.56 8.72
CA PRO A 8 -6.20 7.59 7.64
C PRO A 8 -4.92 7.81 6.85
N PHE A 9 -4.34 6.73 6.37
CA PHE A 9 -3.10 6.82 5.64
C PHE A 9 -3.23 7.76 4.43
N GLU A 10 -2.47 8.87 4.46
CA GLU A 10 -2.54 9.90 3.41
C GLU A 10 -1.48 9.70 2.33
N SER A 11 -0.32 9.09 2.66
CA SER A 11 0.81 9.04 1.72
C SER A 11 1.91 8.01 2.02
N VAL A 12 2.41 7.29 1.00
CA VAL A 12 3.57 6.37 1.14
C VAL A 12 4.78 7.17 0.74
N ARG A 13 5.76 7.27 1.63
CA ARG A 13 7.10 7.70 1.22
C ARG A 13 7.97 6.50 0.91
N THR A 14 8.50 6.48 -0.30
CA THR A 14 9.54 5.55 -0.74
C THR A 14 10.89 6.25 -0.71
N ASN A 15 11.98 5.58 -1.12
CA ASN A 15 13.35 6.14 -1.14
C ASN A 15 13.42 7.64 -1.52
N SER A 16 12.71 8.08 -2.57
CA SER A 16 12.74 9.47 -3.04
C SER A 16 11.37 10.07 -3.39
N GLU A 17 10.30 9.27 -3.43
CA GLU A 17 8.99 9.70 -3.90
C GLU A 17 7.97 9.64 -2.78
N MET A 18 6.96 10.51 -2.85
CA MET A 18 5.84 10.52 -1.91
C MET A 18 4.54 10.42 -2.71
N PHE A 19 3.79 9.34 -2.49
CA PHE A 19 2.57 9.07 -3.21
C PHE A 19 1.38 9.21 -2.29
N HIS A 20 0.45 10.08 -2.67
CA HIS A 20 -0.79 10.31 -1.92
C HIS A 20 -1.92 9.47 -2.49
N LEU A 21 -2.69 8.83 -1.61
CA LEU A 21 -3.96 8.27 -2.05
C LEU A 21 -4.87 9.39 -2.57
N ASP A 22 -5.81 9.02 -3.43
CA ASP A 22 -6.70 9.93 -4.17
C ASP A 22 -6.01 10.86 -5.17
N ALA A 23 -4.68 10.85 -5.27
CA ALA A 23 -3.94 11.53 -6.33
C ALA A 23 -4.36 11.00 -7.72
N THR A 24 -4.22 11.85 -8.73
CA THR A 24 -4.47 11.48 -10.12
C THR A 24 -3.17 11.05 -10.78
N PHE A 25 -3.29 10.21 -11.81
CA PHE A 25 -2.17 9.84 -12.66
C PHE A 25 -1.45 11.09 -13.22
N ASP A 26 -2.19 12.08 -13.69
CA ASP A 26 -1.60 13.32 -14.23
C ASP A 26 -0.83 14.10 -13.16
N SER A 27 -1.36 14.19 -11.94
CA SER A 27 -0.68 14.89 -10.83
C SER A 27 0.63 14.22 -10.43
N ILE A 28 0.65 12.88 -10.40
CA ILE A 28 1.85 12.11 -10.06
C ILE A 28 2.88 12.22 -11.17
N ASN A 29 2.48 12.19 -12.45
CA ASN A 29 3.43 12.42 -13.55
C ASN A 29 4.01 13.83 -13.57
N GLN A 30 3.20 14.83 -13.22
CA GLN A 30 3.66 16.22 -13.17
C GLN A 30 4.74 16.41 -12.10
N GLU A 31 4.61 15.72 -10.96
CA GLU A 31 5.56 15.84 -9.84
C GLU A 31 6.79 14.93 -10.02
N TRP A 32 6.61 13.71 -10.50
CA TRP A 32 7.63 12.65 -10.48
C TRP A 32 8.09 12.17 -11.87
N GLY A 33 7.63 12.83 -12.94
CA GLY A 33 7.95 12.44 -14.33
C GLY A 33 7.16 11.23 -14.82
N GLU A 34 7.49 10.69 -15.99
CA GLU A 34 6.71 9.62 -16.60
C GLU A 34 6.89 8.24 -15.91
N ALA A 35 5.81 7.45 -15.90
CA ALA A 35 5.84 6.05 -15.51
C ALA A 35 6.81 5.22 -16.37
N SER A 36 7.41 4.18 -15.80
CA SER A 36 8.20 3.23 -16.61
C SER A 36 7.32 2.33 -17.47
N LYS A 37 6.10 2.03 -17.00
CA LYS A 37 5.11 1.22 -17.70
C LYS A 37 3.71 1.54 -17.17
N ILE A 38 2.72 1.45 -18.06
CA ILE A 38 1.30 1.58 -17.72
C ILE A 38 0.57 0.35 -18.25
N LEU A 39 -0.32 -0.22 -17.43
CA LEU A 39 -1.25 -1.27 -17.79
C LEU A 39 -2.67 -0.78 -17.56
N ILE A 40 -3.55 -0.99 -18.53
CA ILE A 40 -4.97 -0.65 -18.44
C ILE A 40 -5.75 -1.95 -18.46
N ASP A 41 -6.46 -2.24 -17.38
CA ASP A 41 -7.40 -3.33 -17.29
C ASP A 41 -8.83 -2.79 -17.47
N ASN A 42 -9.38 -2.98 -18.67
CA ASN A 42 -10.72 -2.52 -19.01
C ASN A 42 -11.83 -3.36 -18.36
N ILE A 43 -11.54 -4.59 -17.91
CA ILE A 43 -12.52 -5.46 -17.25
C ILE A 43 -12.67 -5.03 -15.80
N LEU A 44 -11.56 -4.74 -15.13
CA LEU A 44 -11.54 -4.25 -13.75
C LEU A 44 -11.65 -2.72 -13.65
N HIS A 45 -11.75 -2.02 -14.79
CA HIS A 45 -11.75 -0.56 -14.89
C HIS A 45 -10.59 0.11 -14.11
N GLN A 46 -9.42 -0.52 -14.18
CA GLN A 46 -8.24 -0.16 -13.40
C GLN A 46 -7.10 0.28 -14.31
N THR A 47 -6.34 1.27 -13.85
CA THR A 47 -5.03 1.61 -14.43
C THR A 47 -3.96 1.28 -13.40
N THR A 48 -2.92 0.55 -13.81
CA THR A 48 -1.74 0.28 -12.98
C THR A 48 -0.52 0.91 -13.62
N GLU A 49 0.16 1.74 -12.85
CA GLU A 49 1.41 2.39 -13.21
C GLU A 49 2.56 1.72 -12.46
N TYR A 50 3.68 1.50 -13.16
CA TYR A 50 4.88 0.93 -12.59
C TYR A 50 5.97 1.99 -12.53
N ARG A 51 6.46 2.27 -11.33
CA ARG A 51 7.53 3.23 -11.06
C ARG A 51 8.57 2.61 -10.16
N SER A 52 9.76 2.38 -10.70
CA SER A 52 10.85 1.69 -9.99
C SER A 52 10.36 0.36 -9.40
N ALA A 53 10.28 0.25 -8.08
CA ALA A 53 9.82 -0.93 -7.34
C ALA A 53 8.44 -0.74 -6.68
N CYS A 54 7.64 0.19 -7.23
CA CYS A 54 6.28 0.47 -6.82
C CYS A 54 5.28 0.25 -7.96
N GLU A 55 4.07 -0.17 -7.58
CA GLU A 55 2.90 -0.20 -8.44
C GLU A 55 1.85 0.76 -7.87
N LEU A 56 1.38 1.69 -8.69
CA LEU A 56 0.34 2.66 -8.35
C LEU A 56 -0.94 2.24 -9.06
N ILE A 57 -1.96 1.92 -8.27
CA ILE A 57 -3.21 1.34 -8.74
C ILE A 57 -4.32 2.37 -8.64
N TYR A 58 -4.91 2.70 -9.77
CA TYR A 58 -5.94 3.71 -9.90
C TYR A 58 -7.27 3.09 -10.32
N GLU A 59 -8.36 3.63 -9.78
CA GLU A 59 -9.70 3.44 -10.36
C GLU A 59 -10.04 4.56 -11.33
N ASN A 60 -11.17 4.40 -12.02
CA ASN A 60 -11.76 5.42 -12.88
C ASN A 60 -10.77 5.91 -13.95
N GLN A 61 -10.00 4.99 -14.53
CA GLN A 61 -9.01 5.26 -15.60
C GLN A 61 -7.94 6.28 -15.20
N GLY A 62 -7.36 6.17 -13.99
CA GLY A 62 -6.28 7.05 -13.54
C GLY A 62 -6.74 8.29 -12.78
N LYS A 63 -8.05 8.45 -12.54
CA LYS A 63 -8.59 9.62 -11.83
C LYS A 63 -8.41 9.57 -10.33
N LYS A 64 -8.18 8.39 -9.75
CA LYS A 64 -8.07 8.27 -8.29
C LYS A 64 -7.18 7.09 -7.90
N LEU A 65 -6.05 7.39 -7.26
CA LEU A 65 -5.14 6.39 -6.71
C LEU A 65 -5.79 5.72 -5.51
N LYS A 66 -6.01 4.40 -5.61
CA LYS A 66 -6.68 3.63 -4.57
C LYS A 66 -5.75 2.70 -3.81
N ALA A 67 -4.62 2.32 -4.40
CA ALA A 67 -3.62 1.51 -3.72
C ALA A 67 -2.21 1.76 -4.26
N ILE A 68 -1.24 1.58 -3.36
CA ILE A 68 0.20 1.72 -3.60
C ILE A 68 0.85 0.42 -3.13
N VAL A 69 1.45 -0.33 -4.05
CA VAL A 69 2.19 -1.56 -3.75
C VAL A 69 3.68 -1.25 -3.79
N CYS A 70 4.41 -1.56 -2.73
CA CYS A 70 5.85 -1.35 -2.61
C CYS A 70 6.52 -2.64 -2.11
N ASN A 71 7.72 -2.94 -2.61
CA ASN A 71 8.53 -4.02 -2.04
C ASN A 71 9.44 -3.50 -0.90
N LYS A 72 10.04 -4.42 -0.15
CA LYS A 72 10.96 -4.07 0.96
C LYS A 72 12.16 -3.21 0.57
N HIS A 73 12.61 -3.28 -0.68
CA HIS A 73 13.79 -2.58 -1.16
C HIS A 73 13.54 -1.08 -1.43
N THR A 74 12.28 -0.65 -1.47
CA THR A 74 11.93 0.78 -1.57
C THR A 74 11.92 1.50 -0.23
N ASN A 75 12.24 0.79 0.87
CA ASN A 75 12.19 1.28 2.24
C ASN A 75 10.93 2.10 2.54
N PRO A 76 9.71 1.54 2.29
CA PRO A 76 8.50 2.33 2.43
C PRO A 76 8.31 2.73 3.89
N THR A 77 7.95 3.99 4.07
CA THR A 77 7.60 4.56 5.37
C THR A 77 6.16 5.07 5.34
N LEU A 78 5.50 4.90 6.48
CA LEU A 78 4.11 5.23 6.71
C LEU A 78 4.03 6.12 7.94
N ASN A 79 3.57 7.37 7.79
CA ASN A 79 3.62 8.36 8.87
C ASN A 79 5.02 8.49 9.51
N GLY A 80 6.07 8.36 8.69
CA GLY A 80 7.47 8.40 9.13
C GLY A 80 8.00 7.08 9.75
N LEU A 81 7.18 6.04 9.87
CA LEU A 81 7.55 4.76 10.44
C LEU A 81 7.89 3.72 9.35
N PRO A 82 9.02 2.99 9.43
CA PRO A 82 9.36 1.97 8.44
C PRO A 82 8.39 0.78 8.46
N VAL A 83 7.75 0.50 7.34
CA VAL A 83 6.67 -0.50 7.25
C VAL A 83 7.11 -1.92 7.61
N PHE A 84 8.34 -2.30 7.26
CA PHE A 84 8.84 -3.66 7.48
C PHE A 84 9.65 -3.83 8.79
N SER A 85 9.70 -2.80 9.64
CA SER A 85 10.36 -2.90 10.95
C SER A 85 9.49 -3.64 11.96
N ALA A 86 10.12 -4.45 12.83
CA ALA A 86 9.41 -5.19 13.87
C ALA A 86 8.77 -4.22 14.88
N GLU A 87 9.46 -3.12 15.17
CA GLU A 87 9.05 -2.08 16.11
C GLU A 87 7.79 -1.35 15.61
N SER A 88 7.73 -0.98 14.33
CA SER A 88 6.54 -0.31 13.77
C SER A 88 5.36 -1.26 13.73
N ILE A 89 5.57 -2.51 13.32
CA ILE A 89 4.50 -3.52 13.29
C ILE A 89 3.96 -3.79 14.71
N ALA A 90 4.83 -3.95 15.71
CA ALA A 90 4.42 -4.12 17.10
C ALA A 90 3.62 -2.91 17.60
N SER A 91 4.12 -1.71 17.35
CA SER A 91 3.45 -0.47 17.72
C SER A 91 2.07 -0.31 17.07
N TRP A 92 1.91 -0.72 15.81
CA TRP A 92 0.62 -0.68 15.14
C TRP A 92 -0.36 -1.72 15.69
N LYS A 93 0.10 -2.95 15.98
CA LYS A 93 -0.75 -3.98 16.60
C LYS A 93 -1.26 -3.61 18.00
N GLU A 94 -0.52 -2.77 18.72
CA GLU A 94 -0.95 -2.24 20.02
C GLU A 94 -2.01 -1.12 19.89
N GLN A 95 -2.00 -0.40 18.77
CA GLN A 95 -2.83 0.80 18.57
C GLN A 95 -4.08 0.56 17.72
N TYR A 96 -4.06 -0.44 16.84
CA TYR A 96 -5.09 -0.66 15.83
C TYR A 96 -5.55 -2.11 15.83
N ASP A 97 -6.82 -2.30 15.47
CA ASP A 97 -7.33 -3.61 15.13
C ASP A 97 -6.61 -4.15 13.87
N TYR A 98 -6.31 -5.45 13.89
CA TYR A 98 -5.62 -6.10 12.79
C TYR A 98 -6.16 -7.51 12.54
N VAL A 99 -5.95 -7.98 11.31
CA VAL A 99 -6.21 -9.36 10.89
C VAL A 99 -4.89 -9.92 10.36
N GLU A 100 -4.47 -11.08 10.87
CA GLU A 100 -3.20 -11.70 10.50
C GLU A 100 -3.35 -13.19 10.25
N ASP A 101 -2.70 -13.68 9.21
CA ASP A 101 -2.49 -15.10 8.94
C ASP A 101 -0.99 -15.41 8.76
N LYS A 102 -0.67 -16.58 8.24
CA LYS A 102 0.71 -17.00 7.99
C LYS A 102 1.45 -16.10 7.00
N TYR A 103 0.76 -15.43 6.08
CA TYR A 103 1.33 -14.77 4.91
C TYR A 103 1.12 -13.25 4.90
N TYR A 104 0.04 -12.78 5.52
CA TYR A 104 -0.45 -11.42 5.45
C TYR A 104 -0.80 -10.87 6.83
N LEU A 105 -0.52 -9.59 7.02
CA LEU A 105 -1.00 -8.77 8.12
C LEU A 105 -1.74 -7.58 7.52
N THR A 106 -3.00 -7.40 7.86
CA THR A 106 -3.81 -6.25 7.44
C THR A 106 -4.24 -5.44 8.65
N ILE A 107 -3.99 -4.14 8.60
CA ILE A 107 -4.40 -3.15 9.61
C ILE A 107 -5.38 -2.20 8.92
N PRO A 108 -6.70 -2.50 8.94
CA PRO A 108 -7.70 -1.82 8.11
C PRO A 108 -7.78 -0.31 8.34
N ASP A 109 -7.76 0.10 9.61
CA ASP A 109 -7.89 1.51 9.98
C ASP A 109 -6.67 2.33 9.58
N LEU A 110 -5.51 1.68 9.51
CA LEU A 110 -4.28 2.25 8.99
C LEU A 110 -4.21 2.19 7.46
N GLY A 111 -5.09 1.43 6.80
CA GLY A 111 -5.06 1.27 5.34
C GLY A 111 -3.82 0.55 4.84
N VAL A 112 -3.28 -0.42 5.59
CA VAL A 112 -2.05 -1.15 5.23
C VAL A 112 -2.25 -2.65 5.27
N CYS A 113 -1.77 -3.34 4.23
CA CYS A 113 -1.60 -4.78 4.17
C CYS A 113 -0.12 -5.12 3.89
N ILE A 114 0.48 -5.96 4.72
CA ILE A 114 1.86 -6.42 4.60
C ILE A 114 1.83 -7.89 4.21
N GLY A 115 2.36 -8.22 3.04
CA GLY A 115 2.44 -9.57 2.50
C GLY A 115 3.85 -10.15 2.54
N GLY A 116 3.95 -11.48 2.41
CA GLY A 116 5.23 -12.20 2.39
C GLY A 116 5.77 -12.49 3.80
N MET A 117 4.89 -12.51 4.81
CA MET A 117 5.24 -12.86 6.19
C MET A 117 5.57 -14.36 6.35
N GLY A 118 5.03 -15.20 5.46
CA GLY A 118 5.30 -16.63 5.38
C GLY A 118 5.99 -16.97 4.06
N GLY A 119 7.21 -17.49 4.11
CA GLY A 119 8.17 -17.52 2.99
C GLY A 119 7.81 -18.23 1.67
N LYS A 120 6.56 -18.61 1.34
CA LYS A 120 6.18 -19.16 0.02
C LYS A 120 4.69 -18.94 -0.31
N LYS A 121 4.32 -17.76 -0.83
CA LYS A 121 3.13 -17.59 -1.69
C LYS A 121 3.08 -16.27 -2.50
N ILE A 122 4.19 -15.57 -2.66
CA ILE A 122 4.32 -14.50 -3.67
C ILE A 122 5.02 -15.12 -4.89
N PRO A 123 4.60 -14.85 -6.14
CA PRO A 123 5.25 -15.42 -7.33
C PRO A 123 6.71 -14.95 -7.37
N LYS A 124 7.63 -15.83 -6.96
CA LYS A 124 9.10 -15.66 -6.99
C LYS A 124 9.62 -14.37 -6.33
N GLY A 125 9.81 -14.40 -5.02
CA GLY A 125 10.71 -13.45 -4.35
C GLY A 125 10.63 -13.57 -2.83
N GLU A 126 11.78 -13.60 -2.18
CA GLU A 126 11.96 -13.55 -0.71
C GLU A 126 11.64 -12.15 -0.14
N ASP A 127 10.77 -11.39 -0.81
CA ASP A 127 10.58 -9.97 -0.62
C ASP A 127 9.19 -9.69 -0.07
N ARG A 128 9.17 -9.11 1.14
CA ARG A 128 7.95 -8.58 1.73
C ARG A 128 7.42 -7.45 0.86
N ILE A 129 6.10 -7.40 0.77
CA ILE A 129 5.38 -6.34 0.06
C ILE A 129 4.51 -5.58 1.06
N ALA A 130 4.36 -4.29 0.83
CA ALA A 130 3.47 -3.40 1.54
C ALA A 130 2.47 -2.88 0.52
N ILE A 131 1.19 -2.98 0.86
CA ILE A 131 0.10 -2.44 0.09
C ILE A 131 -0.56 -1.40 0.98
N ALA A 132 -0.40 -0.14 0.64
CA ALA A 132 -1.15 0.93 1.29
C ALA A 132 -2.37 1.25 0.43
N PHE A 133 -3.55 1.39 1.03
CA PHE A 133 -4.82 1.42 0.30
C PHE A 133 -5.83 2.39 0.90
N ALA A 134 -6.70 2.91 0.04
CA ALA A 134 -7.77 3.81 0.42
C ALA A 134 -8.85 3.10 1.22
N ARG A 135 -9.58 3.86 2.04
CA ARG A 135 -10.66 3.34 2.89
C ARG A 135 -11.71 2.51 2.11
N SER A 136 -11.94 2.85 0.84
CA SER A 136 -12.85 2.11 -0.04
C SER A 136 -12.42 0.65 -0.27
N GLU A 137 -11.13 0.35 -0.12
CA GLU A 137 -10.55 -0.97 -0.40
C GLU A 137 -10.45 -1.87 0.84
N ILE A 138 -10.89 -1.40 2.02
CA ILE A 138 -10.75 -2.16 3.28
C ILE A 138 -11.30 -3.58 3.17
N GLU A 139 -12.52 -3.73 2.65
CA GLU A 139 -13.16 -5.05 2.58
C GLU A 139 -12.45 -5.96 1.58
N TYR A 140 -11.94 -5.42 0.47
CA TYR A 140 -11.14 -6.17 -0.50
C TYR A 140 -9.86 -6.73 0.14
N TYR A 141 -9.10 -5.91 0.87
CA TYR A 141 -7.83 -6.35 1.46
C TYR A 141 -8.01 -7.21 2.72
N LYS A 142 -9.11 -7.06 3.47
CA LYS A 142 -9.45 -7.99 4.56
C LYS A 142 -9.61 -9.43 4.06
N MET A 143 -10.11 -9.63 2.83
CA MET A 143 -10.28 -10.97 2.25
C MET A 143 -8.97 -11.73 2.07
N PHE A 144 -7.82 -11.04 1.97
CA PHE A 144 -6.52 -11.71 1.78
C PHE A 144 -6.10 -12.57 2.97
N VAL A 145 -6.70 -12.33 4.14
CA VAL A 145 -6.35 -12.98 5.41
C VAL A 145 -7.42 -13.97 5.88
N GLN A 146 -8.55 -14.08 5.17
CA GLN A 146 -9.72 -14.89 5.58
C GLN A 146 -9.80 -16.25 4.87
N VAL A 147 -8.69 -16.80 4.36
CA VAL A 147 -8.65 -18.07 3.60
C VAL A 147 -8.25 -19.26 4.47
#